data_AF-A0A2J8XXN6-F1
#
_entry.id   AF-A0A2J8XXN6-F1
#
_cell.length_a   1.000
_cell.length_b   1.000
_cell.length_c   1.000
_cell.angle_alpha   90.00
_cell.angle_beta   90.00
_cell.angle_gamma   90.00
#
_symmetry.space_group_name_H-M   'P 1'
#
loop_
_entity.id
_entity.type
_entity.pdbx_description
1 polymer ?
#
loop_
_entity_poly.entity_id
_entity_poly.type
_entity_poly.pdbx_seq_one_letter_code
_entity_poly.pdbx_strand_id
1 'polypeptide(L)'
;MASVSALTEELDSITSELHAVEIQIQELTERQEELIQKKKVLTKKIKQCLEDSDAGASNEYDSSPAAWNKEDFPWSGKVKDVLQNVFKLQKFRPLQLETINVTMAGKEVFLVMPTGGGKSLCYQLPALCSDGFTLVICPLISLMEDQLMVLKQLGISATMLNASSSKEHVKWVHAEMVNKNSELKLIYVTPEKIAKSKMFMSRLEKAYEAR
;
A
#
# COMPACT_ATOMS: atom_id res chain seq x y z
N MET A 1 -35.90 -24.52 -39.47
CA MET A 1 -34.46 -24.46 -39.70
C MET A 1 -34.18 -23.12 -40.36
N ALA A 2 -33.38 -22.25 -39.75
CA ALA A 2 -32.99 -21.00 -40.39
C ALA A 2 -32.32 -21.34 -41.74
N SER A 3 -32.71 -20.67 -42.82
CA SER A 3 -32.10 -20.89 -44.13
C SER A 3 -30.63 -20.48 -44.05
N VAL A 4 -29.75 -21.24 -44.72
CA VAL A 4 -28.31 -20.93 -44.78
C VAL A 4 -28.07 -19.47 -45.21
N SER A 5 -28.94 -18.95 -46.08
CA SER A 5 -28.95 -17.55 -46.54
C SER A 5 -29.11 -16.52 -45.41
N ALA A 6 -29.99 -16.78 -44.43
CA ALA A 6 -30.23 -15.85 -43.34
C ALA A 6 -29.04 -15.81 -42.37
N LEU A 7 -28.42 -16.97 -42.13
CA LEU A 7 -27.21 -17.06 -41.29
C LEU A 7 -25.99 -16.41 -41.96
N THR A 8 -25.87 -16.47 -43.29
CA THR A 8 -24.80 -15.78 -44.02
C THR A 8 -24.97 -14.27 -43.99
N GLU A 9 -26.19 -13.74 -44.12
CA GLU A 9 -26.43 -12.29 -43.99
C GLU A 9 -26.12 -11.77 -42.57
N GLU A 10 -26.50 -12.53 -41.55
CA GLU A 10 -26.20 -12.20 -40.15
C GLU A 10 -24.69 -12.25 -39.88
N LEU A 11 -23.98 -13.25 -40.44
CA LEU A 11 -22.52 -13.36 -40.35
C LEU A 11 -21.83 -12.18 -41.04
N ASP A 12 -22.30 -11.76 -42.21
CA ASP A 12 -21.75 -10.61 -42.93
C ASP A 12 -21.96 -9.30 -42.16
N SER A 13 -23.12 -9.14 -41.52
CA SER A 13 -23.40 -7.99 -40.64
C SER A 13 -22.46 -7.95 -39.44
N ILE A 14 -22.29 -9.08 -38.72
CA ILE A 14 -21.40 -9.17 -37.56
C ILE A 14 -19.94 -8.94 -37.96
N THR A 15 -19.51 -9.46 -39.11
CA THR A 15 -18.14 -9.27 -39.61
C THR A 15 -17.85 -7.81 -39.92
N SER A 16 -18.82 -7.09 -40.49
CA SER A 16 -18.74 -5.64 -40.71
C SER A 16 -18.65 -4.86 -39.40
N GLU A 17 -19.45 -5.22 -38.39
CA GLU A 17 -19.40 -4.60 -37.06
C GLU A 17 -18.07 -4.85 -36.35
N LEU A 18 -17.55 -6.08 -36.40
CA LEU A 18 -16.24 -6.42 -35.84
C LEU A 18 -15.13 -5.59 -36.49
N HIS A 19 -15.16 -5.43 -37.81
CA HIS A 19 -14.20 -4.60 -38.52
C HIS A 19 -14.28 -3.13 -38.10
N ALA A 20 -15.48 -2.59 -37.90
CA ALA A 20 -15.66 -1.23 -37.40
C ALA A 20 -15.11 -1.05 -35.97
N VAL A 21 -15.28 -2.05 -35.10
CA VAL A 21 -14.71 -2.05 -33.74
C VAL A 21 -13.18 -2.14 -33.78
N GLU A 22 -12.60 -2.95 -34.67
CA GLU A 22 -11.14 -3.02 -34.85
C GLU A 22 -10.54 -1.67 -35.26
N ILE A 23 -11.21 -0.94 -36.16
CA ILE A 23 -10.80 0.42 -36.55
C ILE A 23 -10.81 1.36 -35.33
N GLN A 24 -11.86 1.31 -34.51
CA GLN A 24 -11.93 2.13 -33.29
C GLN A 24 -10.82 1.79 -32.29
N ILE A 25 -10.49 0.50 -32.12
CA ILE A 25 -9.38 0.07 -31.26
C ILE A 25 -8.06 0.62 -31.79
N GLN A 26 -7.85 0.59 -33.11
CA GLN A 26 -6.66 1.14 -33.74
C GLN A 26 -6.53 2.65 -33.48
N GLU A 27 -7.60 3.42 -33.72
CA GLU A 27 -7.63 4.87 -33.44
C GLU A 27 -7.36 5.20 -31.97
N LEU A 28 -7.96 4.45 -31.04
CA LEU A 28 -7.76 4.64 -29.61
C LEU A 28 -6.32 4.30 -29.18
N THR A 29 -5.70 3.30 -29.80
CA THR A 29 -4.32 2.90 -29.52
C THR A 29 -3.34 3.96 -30.00
N GLU A 30 -3.52 4.49 -31.20
CA GLU A 30 -2.73 5.63 -31.72
C GLU A 30 -2.89 6.85 -30.81
N ARG A 31 -4.11 7.15 -30.37
CA ARG A 31 -4.36 8.26 -29.44
C ARG A 31 -3.70 8.02 -28.08
N GLN A 32 -3.67 6.78 -27.60
CA GLN A 32 -2.98 6.41 -26.37
C GLN A 32 -1.47 6.69 -26.49
N GLU A 33 -0.84 6.32 -27.60
CA GLU A 33 0.57 6.59 -27.86
C GLU A 33 0.89 8.09 -27.91
N GLU A 34 0.06 8.88 -28.61
CA GLU A 34 0.20 10.35 -28.64
C GLU A 34 0.14 10.97 -27.24
N LEU A 35 -0.80 10.53 -26.40
CA LEU A 35 -0.96 11.02 -25.03
C LEU A 35 0.23 10.64 -24.16
N ILE A 36 0.79 9.43 -24.34
CA ILE A 36 2.00 8.99 -23.64
C ILE A 36 3.20 9.86 -24.04
N GLN A 37 3.35 10.20 -25.32
CA GLN A 37 4.42 11.10 -25.77
C GLN A 37 4.25 12.51 -25.21
N LYS A 38 3.03 13.07 -25.25
CA LYS A 38 2.72 14.38 -24.65
C LYS A 38 3.01 14.40 -23.15
N LYS A 39 2.63 13.33 -22.43
CA LYS A 39 2.95 13.16 -21.01
C LYS A 39 4.47 13.22 -20.78
N LYS A 40 5.27 12.47 -21.53
CA LYS A 40 6.75 12.48 -21.43
C LYS A 40 7.32 13.88 -21.63
N VAL A 41 6.86 14.61 -22.65
CA VAL A 41 7.33 15.98 -22.95
C VAL A 41 6.97 16.94 -21.81
N LEU A 42 5.72 16.91 -21.33
CA LEU A 42 5.28 17.75 -20.23
C LEU A 42 6.04 17.44 -18.94
N THR A 43 6.28 16.17 -18.63
CA THR A 43 7.10 15.77 -17.47
C THR A 43 8.53 16.31 -17.58
N LYS A 44 9.14 16.26 -18.77
CA LYS A 44 10.48 16.85 -19.00
C LYS A 44 10.49 18.37 -18.83
N LYS A 45 9.48 19.08 -19.35
CA LYS A 45 9.34 20.54 -19.19
C LYS A 45 9.16 20.93 -17.72
N ILE A 46 8.34 20.20 -16.97
CA ILE A 46 8.15 20.42 -15.54
C ILE A 46 9.48 20.24 -14.80
N LYS A 47 10.24 19.19 -15.11
CA LYS A 47 11.57 18.96 -14.50
C LYS A 47 12.53 20.13 -14.78
N GLN A 48 12.57 20.59 -16.03
CA GLN A 48 13.44 21.70 -16.44
C GLN A 48 13.06 23.02 -15.74
N CYS A 49 11.76 23.33 -15.61
CA CYS A 49 11.31 24.52 -14.87
C CYS A 49 11.62 24.45 -13.36
N LEU A 50 11.62 23.25 -12.77
CA LEU A 50 11.99 23.05 -11.37
C LEU A 50 13.51 23.22 -11.17
N GLU A 51 14.34 22.73 -12.10
CA GLU A 51 15.81 22.88 -12.07
C GLU A 51 16.25 24.35 -12.18
N ASP A 52 15.55 25.17 -12.99
CA ASP A 52 15.84 26.61 -13.12
C ASP A 52 15.46 27.42 -11.86
N SER A 53 14.64 26.86 -10.98
CA SER A 53 14.14 27.55 -9.76
C SER A 53 15.03 27.30 -8.53
N ASP A 54 15.90 26.28 -8.57
CA ASP A 54 16.52 25.70 -7.36
C ASP A 54 18.05 25.82 -7.29
N ALA A 55 18.65 26.77 -8.03
CA ALA A 55 20.09 27.06 -7.99
C ALA A 55 20.61 27.58 -6.62
N GLY A 56 19.84 27.47 -5.54
CA GLY A 56 20.16 27.95 -4.20
C GLY A 56 19.87 27.01 -3.03
N ALA A 57 19.38 25.78 -3.25
CA ALA A 57 19.13 24.84 -2.16
C ALA A 57 19.73 23.45 -2.44
N SER A 58 20.51 22.97 -1.49
CA SER A 58 21.21 21.69 -1.49
C SER A 58 20.26 20.48 -1.58
N ASN A 59 20.27 19.79 -2.73
CA ASN A 59 20.43 18.33 -2.92
C ASN A 59 19.67 17.28 -2.06
N GLU A 60 18.52 17.54 -1.42
CA GLU A 60 17.90 16.51 -0.55
C GLU A 60 16.41 16.11 -0.75
N TYR A 61 15.66 16.66 -1.72
CA TYR A 61 14.25 16.24 -1.92
C TYR A 61 13.81 16.01 -3.37
N ASP A 62 14.73 15.60 -4.25
CA ASP A 62 14.30 15.04 -5.54
C ASP A 62 14.00 13.55 -5.37
N SER A 63 12.76 13.20 -5.02
CA SER A 63 12.29 11.83 -5.27
C SER A 63 10.79 11.77 -5.46
N SER A 64 10.36 12.20 -6.64
CA SER A 64 9.04 11.82 -7.18
C SER A 64 8.75 10.32 -6.95
N PRO A 65 7.48 9.88 -6.88
CA PRO A 65 7.13 8.46 -6.72
C PRO A 65 7.86 7.53 -7.71
N ALA A 66 8.14 8.02 -8.92
CA ALA A 66 8.89 7.29 -9.93
C ALA A 66 10.30 6.84 -9.47
N ALA A 67 10.97 7.62 -8.62
CA ALA A 67 12.29 7.26 -8.08
C ALA A 67 12.23 6.07 -7.11
N TRP A 68 11.09 5.89 -6.44
CA TRP A 68 10.84 4.83 -5.45
C TRP A 68 10.13 3.61 -6.02
N ASN A 69 9.71 3.66 -7.29
CA ASN A 69 9.07 2.54 -7.98
C ASN A 69 10.12 1.54 -8.50
N LYS A 70 10.85 0.90 -7.57
CA LYS A 70 11.93 -0.03 -7.85
C LYS A 70 11.86 -1.26 -6.93
N GLU A 71 12.44 -2.36 -7.41
CA GLU A 71 12.58 -3.64 -6.69
C GLU A 71 14.05 -4.03 -6.48
N ASP A 72 14.96 -3.05 -6.42
CA ASP A 72 16.42 -3.22 -6.29
C ASP A 72 16.95 -2.96 -4.87
N PHE A 73 16.06 -2.77 -3.89
CA PHE A 73 16.44 -2.54 -2.50
C PHE A 73 16.78 -3.86 -1.78
N PRO A 74 17.59 -3.83 -0.70
CA PRO A 74 17.93 -5.04 0.07
C PRO A 74 16.71 -5.81 0.61
N TRP A 75 15.60 -5.11 0.88
CA TRP A 75 14.35 -5.70 1.37
C TRP A 75 13.42 -6.22 0.27
N SER A 76 13.67 -5.93 -1.01
CA SER A 76 12.72 -6.20 -2.10
C SER A 76 12.36 -7.69 -2.24
N GLY A 77 13.32 -8.59 -2.02
CA GLY A 77 13.07 -10.04 -2.00
C GLY A 77 12.08 -10.46 -0.91
N LYS A 78 12.30 -9.99 0.33
CA LYS A 78 11.41 -10.27 1.47
C LYS A 78 10.03 -9.62 1.29
N VAL A 79 9.99 -8.39 0.77
CA VAL A 79 8.73 -7.68 0.48
C VAL A 79 7.87 -8.46 -0.51
N LYS A 80 8.47 -8.97 -1.58
CA LYS A 80 7.77 -9.76 -2.60
C LYS A 80 7.30 -11.11 -2.07
N ASP A 81 8.13 -11.78 -1.27
CA ASP A 81 7.79 -13.02 -0.59
C ASP A 81 6.58 -12.84 0.33
N VAL A 82 6.61 -11.84 1.21
CA VAL A 82 5.48 -11.53 2.12
C VAL A 82 4.22 -11.19 1.34
N LEU A 83 4.32 -10.42 0.26
CA LEU A 83 3.17 -10.07 -0.59
C LEU A 83 2.48 -11.31 -1.17
N GLN A 84 3.25 -12.23 -1.75
CA GLN A 84 2.73 -13.39 -2.46
C GLN A 84 2.35 -14.52 -1.51
N ASN A 85 3.20 -14.82 -0.53
CA ASN A 85 3.07 -15.99 0.33
C ASN A 85 2.24 -15.74 1.58
N VAL A 86 2.23 -14.51 2.12
CA VAL A 86 1.39 -14.18 3.29
C VAL A 86 0.10 -13.50 2.84
N PHE A 87 0.19 -12.36 2.13
CA PHE A 87 -0.99 -11.60 1.72
C PHE A 87 -1.73 -12.18 0.52
N LYS A 88 -1.17 -13.20 -0.16
CA LYS A 88 -1.77 -13.87 -1.34
C LYS A 88 -2.10 -12.90 -2.49
N LEU A 89 -1.29 -11.84 -2.63
CA LEU A 89 -1.43 -10.84 -3.69
C LEU A 89 -0.33 -11.01 -4.75
N GLN A 90 -0.69 -10.84 -6.02
CA GLN A 90 0.24 -11.06 -7.13
C GLN A 90 1.08 -9.83 -7.48
N LYS A 91 0.49 -8.63 -7.37
CA LYS A 91 1.10 -7.36 -7.80
C LYS A 91 0.69 -6.23 -6.87
N PHE A 92 1.54 -5.21 -6.78
CA PHE A 92 1.22 -3.95 -6.13
C PHE A 92 0.25 -3.11 -6.97
N ARG A 93 -0.67 -2.42 -6.30
CA ARG A 93 -1.46 -1.34 -6.89
C ARG A 93 -0.62 -0.06 -6.97
N PRO A 94 -1.03 0.95 -7.76
CA PRO A 94 -0.29 2.21 -7.88
C PRO A 94 0.02 2.83 -6.52
N LEU A 95 1.24 3.37 -6.37
CA LEU A 95 1.78 4.01 -5.17
C LEU A 95 2.08 3.08 -3.98
N GLN A 96 1.68 1.80 -4.01
CA GLN A 96 1.91 0.90 -2.88
C GLN A 96 3.40 0.56 -2.73
N LEU A 97 4.07 0.18 -3.83
CA LEU A 97 5.48 -0.22 -3.80
C LEU A 97 6.36 0.95 -3.37
N GLU A 98 6.10 2.13 -3.94
CA GLU A 98 6.79 3.37 -3.62
C GLU A 98 6.67 3.69 -2.12
N THR A 99 5.46 3.64 -1.57
CA THR A 99 5.22 3.92 -0.14
C THR A 99 5.91 2.92 0.76
N ILE A 100 5.85 1.63 0.41
CA ILE A 100 6.51 0.56 1.15
C ILE A 100 8.02 0.80 1.16
N ASN A 101 8.62 1.13 0.01
CA ASN A 101 10.05 1.40 -0.09
C ASN A 101 10.48 2.61 0.74
N VAL A 102 9.71 3.70 0.73
CA VAL A 102 10.00 4.89 1.56
C VAL A 102 9.95 4.53 3.05
N THR A 103 8.92 3.78 3.46
CA THR A 103 8.75 3.33 4.86
C THR A 103 9.86 2.39 5.29
N MET A 104 10.23 1.42 4.45
CA MET A 104 11.31 0.47 4.71
C MET A 104 12.68 1.14 4.76
N ALA A 105 12.85 2.28 4.06
CA ALA A 105 14.03 3.13 4.16
C ALA A 105 14.05 4.01 5.43
N GLY A 106 13.04 3.89 6.31
CA GLY A 106 12.96 4.64 7.57
C GLY A 106 12.60 6.11 7.41
N LYS A 107 11.96 6.50 6.30
CA LYS A 107 11.57 7.89 6.00
C LYS A 107 10.08 8.10 6.22
N GLU A 108 9.69 9.32 6.60
CA GLU A 108 8.29 9.71 6.71
C GLU A 108 7.61 9.85 5.34
N VAL A 109 6.35 9.42 5.27
CA VAL A 109 5.56 9.49 4.04
C VAL A 109 4.09 9.70 4.34
N PHE A 110 3.45 10.60 3.58
CA PHE A 110 2.00 10.75 3.55
C PHE A 110 1.43 10.15 2.26
N LEU A 111 0.55 9.17 2.42
CA LEU A 111 -0.09 8.48 1.32
C LEU A 111 -1.55 8.91 1.18
N VAL A 112 -1.87 9.55 0.05
CA VAL A 112 -3.25 9.89 -0.32
C VAL A 112 -3.75 8.87 -1.34
N MET A 113 -4.71 8.03 -0.94
CA MET A 113 -5.37 7.07 -1.82
C MET A 113 -6.87 7.01 -1.52
N PRO A 114 -7.72 6.71 -2.51
CA PRO A 114 -9.15 6.52 -2.30
C PRO A 114 -9.43 5.37 -1.31
N THR A 115 -10.63 5.39 -0.72
CA THR A 115 -11.14 4.25 0.07
C THR A 115 -11.16 2.99 -0.78
N GLY A 116 -10.78 1.85 -0.19
CA GLY A 116 -10.61 0.60 -0.94
C GLY A 116 -9.34 0.53 -1.81
N GLY A 117 -8.55 1.61 -1.88
CA GLY A 117 -7.30 1.66 -2.66
C GLY A 117 -6.19 0.71 -2.18
N GLY A 118 -6.29 0.17 -0.96
CA GLY A 118 -5.30 -0.76 -0.40
C GLY A 118 -4.24 -0.09 0.48
N LYS A 119 -4.60 1.02 1.15
CA LYS A 119 -3.69 1.76 2.05
C LYS A 119 -3.11 0.91 3.17
N SER A 120 -3.89 -0.04 3.70
CA SER A 120 -3.47 -0.86 4.85
C SER A 120 -2.22 -1.69 4.55
N LEU A 121 -2.10 -2.19 3.32
CA LEU A 121 -0.95 -2.98 2.90
C LEU A 121 0.37 -2.21 3.05
N CYS A 122 0.34 -0.88 2.87
CA CYS A 122 1.53 -0.03 2.90
C CYS A 122 2.20 0.08 4.28
N TYR A 123 1.51 -0.30 5.37
CA TYR A 123 2.12 -0.41 6.70
C TYR A 123 2.08 -1.84 7.26
N GLN A 124 1.10 -2.66 6.86
CA GLN A 124 1.00 -4.06 7.30
C GLN A 124 2.15 -4.91 6.73
N LEU A 125 2.51 -4.73 5.46
CA LEU A 125 3.60 -5.49 4.86
C LEU A 125 4.97 -5.11 5.47
N PRO A 126 5.32 -3.82 5.62
CA PRO A 126 6.53 -3.43 6.35
C PRO A 126 6.62 -3.97 7.77
N ALA A 127 5.48 -4.09 8.49
CA ALA A 127 5.45 -4.66 9.83
C ALA A 127 5.96 -6.11 9.87
N LEU A 128 5.64 -6.92 8.85
CA LEU A 128 6.14 -8.30 8.73
C LEU A 128 7.60 -8.36 8.25
N CYS A 129 8.04 -7.35 7.49
CA CYS A 129 9.40 -7.29 7.00
C CYS A 129 10.39 -6.83 8.08
N SER A 130 9.91 -6.15 9.13
CA SER A 130 10.70 -5.58 10.21
C SER A 130 10.66 -6.43 11.48
N ASP A 131 11.63 -6.21 12.36
CA ASP A 131 11.63 -6.78 13.71
C ASP A 131 10.76 -5.96 14.67
N GLY A 132 10.20 -6.64 15.68
CA GLY A 132 9.23 -6.06 16.61
C GLY A 132 7.84 -5.87 16.00
N PHE A 133 7.14 -4.83 16.46
CA PHE A 133 5.77 -4.49 16.05
C PHE A 133 5.66 -3.09 15.45
N THR A 134 4.63 -2.88 14.63
CA THR A 134 4.17 -1.57 14.17
C THR A 134 2.97 -1.10 15.00
N LEU A 135 3.08 0.10 15.55
CA LEU A 135 1.98 0.78 16.23
C LEU A 135 1.06 1.45 15.20
N VAL A 136 -0.24 1.17 15.27
CA VAL A 136 -1.26 1.76 14.38
C VAL A 136 -2.27 2.52 15.22
N ILE A 137 -2.35 3.84 15.01
CA ILE A 137 -3.35 4.69 15.67
C ILE A 137 -4.58 4.79 14.78
N CYS A 138 -5.75 4.37 15.28
CA CYS A 138 -7.01 4.38 14.55
C CYS A 138 -8.13 4.98 15.42
N PRO A 139 -8.92 5.94 14.90
CA PRO A 139 -9.96 6.60 15.70
C PRO A 139 -11.19 5.72 15.95
N LEU A 140 -11.48 4.75 15.09
CA LEU A 140 -12.71 3.97 15.15
C LEU A 140 -12.42 2.50 15.48
N ILE A 141 -13.09 1.99 16.51
CA ILE A 141 -12.94 0.59 16.95
C ILE A 141 -13.40 -0.39 15.86
N SER A 142 -14.50 -0.10 15.17
CA SER A 142 -15.00 -0.91 14.07
C SER A 142 -13.96 -1.09 12.95
N LEU A 143 -13.23 -0.02 12.60
CA LEU A 143 -12.16 -0.10 11.61
C LEU A 143 -11.00 -0.98 12.09
N MET A 144 -10.66 -0.94 13.39
CA MET A 144 -9.64 -1.82 13.95
C MET A 144 -10.08 -3.29 13.89
N GLU A 145 -11.33 -3.57 14.25
CA GLU A 145 -11.91 -4.93 14.21
C GLU A 145 -11.90 -5.51 12.79
N ASP A 146 -12.28 -4.71 11.79
CA ASP A 146 -12.23 -5.11 10.37
C ASP A 146 -10.80 -5.49 9.95
N GLN A 147 -9.79 -4.70 10.35
CA GLN A 147 -8.39 -5.03 10.04
C GLN A 147 -7.92 -6.29 10.76
N LEU A 148 -8.24 -6.44 12.05
CA LEU A 148 -7.85 -7.61 12.83
C LEU A 148 -8.49 -8.91 12.30
N MET A 149 -9.73 -8.85 11.82
CA MET A 149 -10.39 -9.99 11.20
C MET A 149 -9.61 -10.50 9.97
N VAL A 150 -9.21 -9.59 9.08
CA VAL A 150 -8.41 -9.93 7.89
C VAL A 150 -7.04 -10.47 8.29
N LEU A 151 -6.34 -9.81 9.21
CA LEU A 151 -5.01 -10.23 9.67
C LEU A 151 -5.05 -11.61 10.32
N LYS A 152 -6.09 -11.91 11.11
CA LYS A 152 -6.30 -13.23 11.72
C LYS A 152 -6.50 -14.32 10.67
N GLN A 153 -7.24 -14.05 9.60
CA GLN A 153 -7.43 -15.00 8.49
C GLN A 153 -6.11 -15.28 7.74
N LEU A 154 -5.21 -14.30 7.68
CA LEU A 154 -3.88 -14.43 7.09
C LEU A 154 -2.86 -15.07 8.05
N GLY A 155 -3.26 -15.42 9.29
CA GLY A 155 -2.35 -15.96 10.30
C GLY A 155 -1.35 -14.96 10.86
N ILE A 156 -1.64 -13.65 10.75
CA ILE A 156 -0.77 -12.58 11.24
C ILE A 156 -1.12 -12.23 12.68
N SER A 157 -0.14 -12.33 13.58
CA SER A 157 -0.25 -11.92 14.97
C SER A 157 -0.42 -10.41 15.11
N ALA A 158 -1.66 -9.98 15.38
CA ALA A 158 -2.03 -8.58 15.59
C ALA A 158 -3.05 -8.45 16.72
N THR A 159 -3.05 -7.32 17.43
CA THR A 159 -3.97 -7.06 18.54
C THR A 159 -4.44 -5.61 18.54
N MET A 160 -5.47 -5.31 19.34
CA MET A 160 -5.86 -3.94 19.67
C MET A 160 -5.93 -3.70 21.17
N LEU A 161 -5.75 -2.44 21.58
CA LEU A 161 -6.08 -1.93 22.91
C LEU A 161 -7.05 -0.75 22.80
N ASN A 162 -8.18 -0.87 23.49
CA ASN A 162 -9.22 0.15 23.57
C ASN A 162 -9.67 0.35 25.04
N ALA A 163 -10.73 1.13 25.24
CA ALA A 163 -11.27 1.41 26.57
C ALA A 163 -11.98 0.20 27.21
N SER A 164 -12.55 -0.69 26.40
CA SER A 164 -13.27 -1.91 26.84
C SER A 164 -12.38 -3.15 26.99
N SER A 165 -11.08 -3.02 26.74
CA SER A 165 -10.13 -4.14 26.84
C SER A 165 -10.06 -4.68 28.28
N SER A 166 -10.12 -6.00 28.42
CA SER A 166 -10.03 -6.65 29.73
C SER A 166 -8.66 -6.41 30.37
N LYS A 167 -8.60 -6.44 31.71
CA LYS A 167 -7.34 -6.27 32.45
C LYS A 167 -6.31 -7.35 32.08
N GLU A 168 -6.77 -8.57 31.83
CA GLU A 168 -5.94 -9.69 31.41
C GLU A 168 -5.33 -9.45 30.03
N HIS A 169 -6.15 -9.00 29.08
CA HIS A 169 -5.70 -8.67 27.72
C HIS A 169 -4.68 -7.53 27.74
N VAL A 170 -4.95 -6.45 28.49
CA VAL A 170 -4.01 -5.33 28.65
C VAL A 170 -2.68 -5.80 29.22
N LYS A 171 -2.71 -6.67 30.25
CA LYS A 171 -1.51 -7.23 30.86
C LYS A 171 -0.71 -8.08 29.87
N TRP A 172 -1.38 -8.92 29.09
CA TRP A 172 -0.76 -9.72 28.04
C TRP A 172 -0.11 -8.84 26.96
N VAL A 173 -0.82 -7.84 26.42
CA VAL A 173 -0.25 -6.92 25.42
C VAL A 173 0.99 -6.21 25.97
N HIS A 174 0.95 -5.72 27.21
CA HIS A 174 2.11 -5.07 27.83
C HIS A 174 3.31 -6.01 28.05
N ALA A 175 3.07 -7.30 28.23
CA ALA A 175 4.14 -8.30 28.30
C ALA A 175 4.74 -8.56 26.91
N GLU A 176 3.91 -8.73 25.89
CA GLU A 176 4.35 -8.93 24.51
C GLU A 176 5.15 -7.74 23.96
N MET A 177 4.74 -6.51 24.27
CA MET A 177 5.46 -5.29 23.84
C MET A 177 6.93 -5.25 24.26
N VAL A 178 7.31 -5.90 25.37
CA VAL A 178 8.69 -5.92 25.89
C VAL A 178 9.35 -7.29 25.75
N ASN A 179 8.64 -8.27 25.20
CA ASN A 179 9.13 -9.62 25.00
C ASN A 179 9.95 -9.66 23.71
N LYS A 180 11.25 -9.96 23.82
CA LYS A 180 12.17 -10.04 22.67
C LYS A 180 11.83 -11.15 21.68
N ASN A 181 11.11 -12.18 22.14
CA ASN A 181 10.67 -13.31 21.32
C ASN A 181 9.20 -13.17 20.89
N SER A 182 8.61 -11.98 21.03
CA SER A 182 7.23 -11.76 20.61
C SER A 182 7.09 -11.86 19.10
N GLU A 183 6.11 -12.64 18.66
CA GLU A 183 5.70 -12.72 17.26
C GLU A 183 4.66 -11.64 16.90
N LEU A 184 4.27 -10.79 17.87
CA LEU A 184 3.28 -9.73 17.66
C LEU A 184 3.82 -8.68 16.69
N LYS A 185 3.14 -8.51 15.55
CA LYS A 185 3.58 -7.60 14.48
C LYS A 185 2.84 -6.28 14.43
N LEU A 186 1.58 -6.23 14.88
CA LEU A 186 0.74 -5.04 14.79
C LEU A 186 -0.04 -4.81 16.09
N ILE A 187 -0.02 -3.57 16.59
CA ILE A 187 -0.80 -3.13 17.75
C ILE A 187 -1.66 -1.93 17.34
N TYR A 188 -2.96 -2.12 17.32
CA TYR A 188 -3.94 -1.08 17.04
C TYR A 188 -4.37 -0.38 18.33
N VAL A 189 -4.39 0.95 18.33
CA VAL A 189 -4.82 1.74 19.49
C VAL A 189 -5.66 2.93 19.08
N THR A 190 -6.52 3.39 20.00
CA THR A 190 -7.21 4.67 19.82
C THR A 190 -6.31 5.85 20.24
N PRO A 191 -6.51 7.06 19.69
CA PRO A 191 -5.73 8.25 20.08
C PRO A 191 -5.75 8.52 21.59
N GLU A 192 -6.85 8.21 22.27
CA GLU A 192 -6.99 8.39 23.72
C GLU A 192 -6.01 7.51 24.51
N LYS A 193 -5.60 6.35 23.98
CA LYS A 193 -4.58 5.52 24.65
C LYS A 193 -3.23 6.22 24.70
N ILE A 194 -2.85 6.90 23.62
CA ILE A 194 -1.62 7.71 23.58
C ILE A 194 -1.73 8.87 24.56
N ALA A 195 -2.85 9.60 24.54
CA ALA A 195 -3.00 10.80 25.35
C ALA A 195 -3.17 10.53 26.86
N LYS A 196 -3.88 9.47 27.24
CA LYS A 196 -4.33 9.25 28.63
C LYS A 196 -3.61 8.13 29.37
N SER A 197 -2.91 7.22 28.67
CA SER A 197 -2.31 6.06 29.32
C SER A 197 -0.79 6.21 29.52
N LYS A 198 -0.39 6.71 30.70
CA LYS A 198 1.02 6.77 31.11
C LYS A 198 1.72 5.40 31.08
N MET A 199 1.01 4.35 31.47
CA MET A 199 1.54 2.98 31.44
C MET A 199 1.84 2.53 30.01
N PHE A 200 0.93 2.78 29.06
CA PHE A 200 1.17 2.42 27.65
C PHE A 200 2.38 3.17 27.07
N MET A 201 2.51 4.47 27.36
CA MET A 201 3.66 5.26 26.93
C MET A 201 4.98 4.72 27.50
N SER A 202 5.03 4.39 28.79
CA SER A 202 6.23 3.78 29.41
C SER A 202 6.57 2.42 28.79
N ARG A 203 5.58 1.66 28.31
CA ARG A 203 5.82 0.39 27.60
C ARG A 203 6.33 0.61 26.19
N LEU A 204 5.85 1.63 25.48
CA LEU A 204 6.39 2.02 24.17
C LEU A 204 7.86 2.46 24.28
N GLU A 205 8.19 3.26 25.29
CA GLU A 205 9.57 3.70 25.56
C GLU A 205 10.51 2.50 25.77
N LYS A 206 10.13 1.57 26.64
CA LYS A 206 10.89 0.33 26.87
C LYS A 206 11.03 -0.55 25.63
N ALA A 207 9.97 -0.65 24.82
CA ALA A 207 10.00 -1.41 23.58
C ALA A 207 10.93 -0.76 22.55
N TYR A 208 10.96 0.58 22.49
CA TYR A 208 11.83 1.34 21.61
C TYR A 208 13.31 1.22 22.01
N GLU A 209 13.62 1.28 23.30
CA GLU A 209 14.98 1.12 23.83
C GLU A 209 15.52 -0.31 23.71
N ALA A 210 14.63 -1.30 23.66
CA ALA A 210 15.00 -2.71 23.52
C ALA A 210 15.28 -3.14 22.08
N ARG A 211 15.14 -2.22 21.11
CA ARG A 211 15.30 -2.46 19.67
C ARG A 211 16.76 -2.62 19.25
#